data_AF-A0A0S2FD01-F1
#
_entry.id   AF-A0A0S2FD01-F1
#
_cell.length_a   1.000
_cell.length_b   1.000
_cell.length_c   1.000
_cell.angle_alpha   90.00
_cell.angle_beta   90.00
_cell.angle_gamma   90.00
#
_symmetry.space_group_name_H-M   'P 1'
#
loop_
_entity.id
_entity.type
_entity.pdbx_description
1 polymer ?
#
loop_
_entity_poly.entity_id
_entity_poly.type
_entity_poly.pdbx_seq_one_letter_code
_entity_poly.pdbx_strand_id
1 'polypeptide(L)'
;MDAAMKLAVFPVSVSDNPRATTLTRAWIERACASVKRYIEEQSGGRKSPDFKVFDWLALSMTRQQWMALGGNVSDTVNQEVISVLQADLSGYDRFIYIIDDGVSTSGVSENNEIRIGALDFDPALLAHELTHVYGAGDTFLDAPDGPKIYDALFCIMGREGSKHSFRDMSLVSPHDGADIGHADCGPGMCVPTLLATGWLDLAKHGVEVTGFTTGLTGSTARIRALDGAPREDGGLPVCCFVDDGDRYLVEYRSPKSRWDGGLPASANGWLVVNRTPLDGPLTTLEVASFAVMPGKTVSFGGPDNMYPFGAGPLRLSVMACDVTNGTVDVRFARQLGKAPQYTQPFEGFIPDDGCLLWTPTSGWRSFPARSDLALVLEKVVELDQIRDLARVSGRRYAMNLAGASERQHVALQEAVAQIDNNMQTPKGKLMAQTGRLRQLLHPNNSMLDRRALTEELENLQSIVQQVQ
;
A
#
# COMPACT_ATOMS: atom_id res chain seq x y z
N MET A 1 -31.57 5.21 -0.54
CA MET A 1 -30.64 4.26 -1.16
C MET A 1 -31.00 4.19 -2.63
N ASP A 2 -30.01 4.35 -3.51
CA ASP A 2 -30.22 4.15 -4.94
C ASP A 2 -30.72 2.72 -5.20
N ALA A 3 -31.46 2.51 -6.28
CA ALA A 3 -31.79 1.15 -6.71
C ALA A 3 -30.49 0.36 -6.94
N ALA A 4 -30.46 -0.90 -6.51
CA ALA A 4 -29.34 -1.78 -6.76
C ALA A 4 -29.12 -1.96 -8.26
N MET A 5 -27.87 -1.80 -8.72
CA MET A 5 -27.49 -2.07 -10.11
C MET A 5 -27.67 -3.56 -10.38
N LYS A 6 -28.51 -3.90 -11.37
CA LYS A 6 -28.79 -5.26 -11.80
C LYS A 6 -27.84 -5.67 -12.90
N LEU A 7 -27.10 -6.75 -12.66
CA LEU A 7 -26.04 -7.28 -13.50
C LEU A 7 -26.44 -8.67 -14.01
N ALA A 8 -26.52 -8.84 -15.33
CA ALA A 8 -26.68 -10.15 -15.95
C ALA A 8 -25.29 -10.74 -16.27
N VAL A 9 -25.02 -11.95 -15.79
CA VAL A 9 -23.73 -12.63 -15.94
C VAL A 9 -23.89 -13.85 -16.84
N PHE A 10 -23.19 -13.85 -17.96
CA PHE A 10 -23.23 -14.89 -18.98
C PHE A 10 -21.88 -15.58 -19.08
N PRO A 11 -21.74 -16.81 -18.56
CA PRO A 11 -20.64 -17.66 -18.97
C PRO A 11 -20.87 -18.16 -20.40
N VAL A 12 -19.94 -17.85 -21.29
CA VAL A 12 -20.06 -18.10 -22.73
C VAL A 12 -18.83 -18.83 -23.27
N SER A 13 -19.02 -19.65 -24.30
CA SER A 13 -17.94 -20.22 -25.11
C SER A 13 -18.20 -19.97 -26.60
N VAL A 14 -17.18 -20.10 -27.44
CA VAL A 14 -17.29 -19.90 -28.90
C VAL A 14 -17.41 -21.22 -29.66
N SER A 15 -17.94 -21.19 -30.88
CA SER A 15 -18.29 -22.40 -31.63
C SER A 15 -17.09 -23.23 -32.11
N ASP A 16 -15.94 -22.59 -32.33
CA ASP A 16 -14.71 -23.20 -32.80
C ASP A 16 -13.71 -23.55 -31.68
N ASN A 17 -14.06 -23.25 -30.42
CA ASN A 17 -13.27 -23.67 -29.26
C ASN A 17 -14.18 -24.19 -28.15
N PRO A 18 -14.22 -25.53 -27.92
CA PRO A 18 -14.99 -26.06 -26.81
C PRO A 18 -14.45 -25.51 -25.49
N ARG A 19 -15.37 -25.32 -24.54
CA ARG A 19 -15.10 -24.84 -23.20
C ARG A 19 -13.90 -25.55 -22.56
N ALA A 20 -12.87 -24.79 -22.17
CA ALA A 20 -11.64 -25.31 -21.58
C ALA A 20 -11.68 -25.35 -20.04
N THR A 21 -12.45 -24.46 -19.41
CA THR A 21 -12.52 -24.30 -17.96
C THR A 21 -13.56 -25.21 -17.30
N THR A 22 -13.36 -25.55 -16.03
CA THR A 22 -14.31 -26.32 -15.21
C THR A 22 -15.29 -25.44 -14.42
N LEU A 23 -15.26 -24.12 -14.59
CA LEU A 23 -16.12 -23.15 -13.90
C LEU A 23 -17.62 -23.45 -14.03
N THR A 24 -18.26 -23.90 -12.97
CA THR A 24 -19.70 -24.17 -13.00
C THR A 24 -20.50 -22.89 -12.77
N ARG A 25 -21.76 -22.83 -13.23
CA ARG A 25 -22.66 -21.71 -12.91
C ARG A 25 -22.76 -21.47 -11.40
N ALA A 26 -22.92 -22.55 -10.62
CA ALA A 26 -23.02 -22.46 -9.17
C ALA A 26 -21.75 -21.88 -8.53
N TRP A 27 -20.58 -22.19 -9.09
CA TRP A 27 -19.33 -21.58 -8.64
C TRP A 27 -19.29 -20.08 -8.95
N ILE A 28 -19.68 -19.68 -10.17
CA ILE A 28 -19.74 -18.27 -10.59
C ILE A 28 -20.72 -17.49 -9.70
N GLU A 29 -21.88 -18.06 -9.34
CA GLU A 29 -22.84 -17.47 -8.41
C GLU A 29 -22.20 -17.17 -7.03
N ARG A 30 -21.33 -18.06 -6.52
CA ARG A 30 -20.59 -17.82 -5.28
C ARG A 30 -19.54 -16.72 -5.43
N ALA A 31 -18.82 -16.68 -6.55
CA ALA A 31 -17.86 -15.63 -6.86
C ALA A 31 -18.54 -14.26 -6.91
N CYS A 32 -19.66 -14.14 -7.64
CA CYS A 32 -20.49 -12.93 -7.68
C CYS A 32 -21.00 -12.52 -6.29
N ALA A 33 -21.39 -13.48 -5.43
CA ALA A 33 -21.78 -13.18 -4.06
C ALA A 33 -20.62 -12.64 -3.20
N SER A 34 -19.39 -13.11 -3.43
CA SER A 34 -18.18 -12.55 -2.80
C SER A 34 -17.94 -11.11 -3.26
N VAL A 35 -18.01 -10.85 -4.57
CA VAL A 35 -17.85 -9.51 -5.15
C VAL A 35 -18.95 -8.54 -4.70
N LYS A 36 -20.20 -9.00 -4.62
CA LYS A 36 -21.29 -8.19 -4.05
C LYS A 36 -20.93 -7.68 -2.66
N ARG A 37 -20.43 -8.58 -1.82
CA ARG A 37 -20.02 -8.25 -0.45
C ARG A 37 -18.82 -7.32 -0.42
N TYR A 38 -17.85 -7.55 -1.32
CA TYR A 38 -16.72 -6.64 -1.52
C TYR A 38 -17.19 -5.21 -1.82
N ILE A 39 -18.02 -5.02 -2.85
CA ILE A 39 -18.52 -3.69 -3.23
C ILE A 39 -19.36 -3.06 -2.12
N GLU A 40 -20.18 -3.85 -1.42
CA GLU A 40 -20.98 -3.35 -0.30
C GLU A 40 -20.10 -2.85 0.85
N GLU A 41 -19.08 -3.62 1.24
CA GLU A 41 -18.14 -3.22 2.30
C GLU A 41 -17.25 -2.05 1.85
N GLN A 42 -16.68 -2.09 0.65
CA GLN A 42 -15.81 -1.03 0.12
C GLN A 42 -16.56 0.29 -0.11
N SER A 43 -17.83 0.26 -0.48
CA SER A 43 -18.65 1.46 -0.65
C SER A 43 -19.26 1.99 0.66
N GLY A 44 -19.00 1.34 1.80
CA GLY A 44 -19.61 1.69 3.09
C GLY A 44 -21.11 1.42 3.16
N GLY A 45 -21.60 0.46 2.35
CA GLY A 45 -23.00 0.08 2.22
C GLY A 45 -23.80 0.92 1.21
N ARG A 46 -23.16 1.81 0.44
CA ARG A 46 -23.84 2.69 -0.52
C ARG A 46 -24.24 1.97 -1.79
N LYS A 47 -23.47 0.97 -2.21
CA LYS A 47 -23.68 0.18 -3.42
C LYS A 47 -23.76 -1.30 -3.06
N SER A 48 -24.77 -1.98 -3.57
CA SER A 48 -24.94 -3.43 -3.40
C SER A 48 -25.44 -3.98 -4.73
N PRO A 49 -24.55 -4.39 -5.65
CA PRO A 49 -24.95 -4.90 -6.96
C PRO A 49 -25.77 -6.19 -6.81
N ASP A 50 -26.70 -6.40 -7.74
CA ASP A 50 -27.53 -7.60 -7.80
C ASP A 50 -27.20 -8.42 -9.04
N PHE A 51 -26.63 -9.60 -8.84
CA PHE A 51 -26.16 -10.46 -9.91
C PHE A 51 -27.18 -11.55 -10.24
N LYS A 52 -27.47 -11.73 -11.54
CA LYS A 52 -28.11 -12.94 -12.06
C LYS A 52 -27.14 -13.67 -12.96
N VAL A 53 -26.71 -14.86 -12.52
CA VAL A 53 -25.91 -15.76 -13.36
C VAL A 53 -26.82 -16.67 -14.17
N PHE A 54 -26.57 -16.73 -15.47
CA PHE A 54 -27.29 -17.58 -16.42
C PHE A 54 -26.52 -18.89 -16.67
N ASP A 55 -27.17 -19.85 -17.33
CA ASP A 55 -26.51 -21.09 -17.74
C ASP A 55 -25.47 -20.83 -18.84
N TRP A 56 -24.51 -21.75 -18.96
CA TRP A 56 -23.49 -21.69 -20.01
C TRP A 56 -24.12 -21.67 -21.39
N LEU A 57 -23.67 -20.73 -22.23
CA LEU A 57 -24.11 -20.59 -23.60
C LEU A 57 -22.94 -20.81 -24.57
N ALA A 58 -23.07 -21.80 -25.44
CA ALA A 58 -22.18 -21.94 -26.59
C ALA A 58 -22.65 -21.01 -27.71
N LEU A 59 -21.93 -19.93 -27.94
CA LEU A 59 -22.20 -18.97 -29.00
C LEU A 59 -21.95 -19.64 -30.36
N SER A 60 -22.76 -19.27 -31.34
CA SER A 60 -22.62 -19.70 -32.74
C SER A 60 -21.39 -19.08 -33.41
N MET A 61 -20.87 -17.97 -32.87
CA MET A 61 -19.71 -17.27 -33.40
C MET A 61 -18.38 -17.94 -33.04
N THR A 62 -17.40 -17.79 -33.93
CA THR A 62 -16.02 -18.23 -33.71
C THR A 62 -15.26 -17.25 -32.82
N ARG A 63 -14.12 -17.66 -32.29
CA ARG A 63 -13.20 -16.80 -31.55
C ARG A 63 -12.80 -15.56 -32.33
N GLN A 64 -12.48 -15.72 -33.62
CA GLN A 64 -12.10 -14.59 -34.47
C GLN A 64 -13.25 -13.58 -34.59
N GLN A 65 -14.49 -14.05 -34.71
CA GLN A 65 -15.68 -13.19 -34.77
C GLN A 65 -15.89 -12.47 -33.43
N TRP A 66 -15.77 -13.18 -32.29
CA TRP A 66 -15.81 -12.56 -30.96
C TRP A 66 -14.82 -11.40 -30.82
N MET A 67 -13.55 -11.64 -31.17
CA MET A 67 -12.49 -10.61 -31.08
C MET A 67 -12.78 -9.41 -32.00
N ALA A 68 -13.41 -9.65 -33.16
CA ALA A 68 -13.77 -8.60 -34.11
C ALA A 68 -14.92 -7.70 -33.62
N LEU A 69 -15.70 -8.11 -32.62
CA LEU A 69 -16.78 -7.29 -32.05
C LEU A 69 -16.27 -6.06 -31.29
N GLY A 70 -15.02 -6.08 -30.79
CA GLY A 70 -14.47 -4.98 -30.01
C GLY A 70 -15.33 -4.68 -28.78
N GLY A 71 -15.69 -3.42 -28.55
CA GLY A 71 -16.55 -2.98 -27.44
C GLY A 71 -18.07 -3.03 -27.72
N ASN A 72 -18.50 -3.76 -28.76
CA ASN A 72 -19.91 -3.95 -29.13
C ASN A 72 -20.37 -5.41 -28.93
N VAL A 73 -19.82 -6.12 -27.93
CA VAL A 73 -20.15 -7.53 -27.72
C VAL A 73 -21.62 -7.71 -27.36
N SER A 74 -22.14 -6.83 -26.52
CA SER A 74 -23.49 -6.89 -25.97
C SER A 74 -24.59 -6.92 -27.02
N ASP A 75 -24.52 -6.11 -28.07
CA ASP A 75 -25.56 -6.10 -29.11
C ASP A 75 -25.71 -7.46 -29.80
N THR A 76 -24.60 -8.15 -30.02
CA THR A 76 -24.59 -9.45 -30.71
C THR A 76 -24.92 -10.59 -29.74
N VAL A 77 -24.24 -10.63 -28.59
CA VAL A 77 -24.39 -11.73 -27.63
C VAL A 77 -25.76 -11.70 -26.95
N ASN A 78 -26.31 -10.53 -26.64
CA ASN A 78 -27.63 -10.43 -26.02
C ASN A 78 -28.74 -10.96 -26.94
N GLN A 79 -28.64 -10.74 -28.25
CA GLN A 79 -29.62 -11.31 -29.21
C GLN A 79 -29.58 -12.84 -29.19
N GLU A 80 -28.39 -13.42 -29.15
CA GLU A 80 -28.22 -14.86 -29.08
C GLU A 80 -28.72 -15.42 -27.73
N VAL A 81 -28.38 -14.77 -26.62
CA VAL A 81 -28.89 -15.10 -25.28
C VAL A 81 -30.42 -15.09 -25.25
N ILE A 82 -31.07 -14.04 -25.75
CA ILE A 82 -32.54 -13.93 -25.80
C ILE A 82 -33.11 -15.09 -26.61
N SER A 83 -32.49 -15.43 -27.74
CA SER A 83 -32.98 -16.48 -28.63
C SER A 83 -32.82 -17.90 -28.06
N VAL A 84 -31.70 -18.19 -27.39
CA VAL A 84 -31.36 -19.54 -26.91
C VAL A 84 -31.87 -19.77 -25.48
N LEU A 85 -31.64 -18.82 -24.59
CA LEU A 85 -32.02 -18.93 -23.17
C LEU A 85 -33.45 -18.43 -22.89
N GLN A 86 -34.12 -17.83 -23.88
CA GLN A 86 -35.45 -17.22 -23.73
C GLN A 86 -35.50 -16.24 -22.54
N ALA A 87 -34.38 -15.55 -22.29
CA ALA A 87 -34.23 -14.64 -21.17
C ALA A 87 -34.78 -13.24 -21.49
N ASP A 88 -35.47 -12.63 -20.52
CA ASP A 88 -35.80 -11.20 -20.57
C ASP A 88 -34.64 -10.39 -19.98
N LEU A 89 -34.01 -9.56 -20.81
CA LEU A 89 -32.87 -8.74 -20.45
C LEU A 89 -33.24 -7.27 -20.15
N SER A 90 -34.51 -6.88 -20.35
CA SER A 90 -34.95 -5.48 -20.25
C SER A 90 -34.80 -4.86 -18.86
N GLY A 91 -34.66 -5.69 -17.83
CA GLY A 91 -34.52 -5.27 -16.44
C GLY A 91 -33.10 -5.16 -15.91
N TYR A 92 -32.06 -5.37 -16.72
CA TYR A 92 -30.66 -5.30 -16.30
C TYR A 92 -30.01 -3.99 -16.73
N ASP A 93 -29.15 -3.44 -15.88
CA ASP A 93 -28.42 -2.21 -16.14
C ASP A 93 -27.14 -2.47 -16.95
N ARG A 94 -26.49 -3.63 -16.73
CA ARG A 94 -25.24 -4.01 -17.39
C ARG A 94 -25.11 -5.52 -17.57
N PHE A 95 -24.19 -5.90 -18.45
CA PHE A 95 -23.91 -7.28 -18.83
C PHE A 95 -22.46 -7.65 -18.55
N ILE A 96 -22.25 -8.85 -18.01
CA ILE A 96 -20.92 -9.41 -17.73
C ILE A 96 -20.77 -10.69 -18.54
N TYR A 97 -19.75 -10.75 -19.39
CA TYR A 97 -19.44 -11.92 -20.20
C TYR A 97 -18.18 -12.59 -19.66
N ILE A 98 -18.31 -13.84 -19.23
CA ILE A 98 -17.17 -14.67 -18.84
C ILE A 98 -16.87 -15.60 -20.01
N ILE A 99 -15.90 -15.23 -20.84
CA ILE A 99 -15.63 -15.86 -22.13
C ILE A 99 -14.58 -16.96 -22.00
N ASP A 100 -14.96 -18.18 -22.35
CA ASP A 100 -14.07 -19.32 -22.52
C ASP A 100 -13.75 -19.53 -24.01
N ASP A 101 -12.72 -18.84 -24.48
CA ASP A 101 -12.16 -18.97 -25.83
C ASP A 101 -10.81 -19.70 -25.84
N GLY A 102 -10.44 -20.32 -24.71
CA GLY A 102 -9.21 -21.07 -24.50
C GLY A 102 -7.92 -20.26 -24.40
N VAL A 103 -7.96 -18.91 -24.41
CA VAL A 103 -6.74 -18.10 -24.22
C VAL A 103 -6.93 -16.77 -23.47
N SER A 104 -8.16 -16.25 -23.37
CA SER A 104 -8.41 -14.95 -22.77
C SER A 104 -8.17 -15.01 -21.26
N THR A 105 -7.35 -14.07 -20.77
CA THR A 105 -6.70 -14.08 -19.44
C THR A 105 -6.77 -12.73 -18.74
N SER A 106 -7.75 -11.88 -19.10
CA SER A 106 -7.89 -10.55 -18.51
C SER A 106 -9.34 -10.06 -18.51
N GLY A 107 -9.57 -8.96 -17.81
CA GLY A 107 -10.82 -8.21 -17.83
C GLY A 107 -10.73 -6.96 -18.70
N VAL A 108 -11.89 -6.46 -19.12
CA VAL A 108 -12.07 -5.11 -19.65
C VAL A 108 -13.49 -4.63 -19.38
N SER A 109 -13.59 -3.37 -18.96
CA SER A 109 -14.85 -2.68 -18.69
C SER A 109 -15.01 -1.51 -19.66
N GLU A 110 -15.98 -1.64 -20.56
CA GLU A 110 -16.25 -0.63 -21.59
C GLU A 110 -17.77 -0.44 -21.73
N ASN A 111 -18.20 0.80 -21.94
CA ASN A 111 -19.61 1.12 -22.15
C ASN A 111 -20.51 0.54 -21.03
N ASN A 112 -21.45 -0.35 -21.38
CA ASN A 112 -22.37 -1.03 -20.48
C ASN A 112 -22.04 -2.53 -20.29
N GLU A 113 -20.82 -2.94 -20.62
CA GLU A 113 -20.39 -4.33 -20.51
C GLU A 113 -19.06 -4.52 -19.77
N ILE A 114 -18.94 -5.68 -19.15
CA ILE A 114 -17.70 -6.19 -18.58
C ILE A 114 -17.39 -7.50 -19.31
N ARG A 115 -16.17 -7.67 -19.79
CA ARG A 115 -15.72 -8.90 -20.46
C ARG A 115 -14.55 -9.45 -19.69
N ILE A 116 -14.62 -10.70 -19.26
CA ILE A 116 -13.57 -11.37 -18.49
C ILE A 116 -13.24 -12.71 -19.12
N GLY A 117 -11.96 -12.98 -19.33
CA GLY A 117 -11.49 -14.29 -19.75
C GLY A 117 -11.74 -15.34 -18.66
N ALA A 118 -12.38 -16.45 -19.03
CA ALA A 118 -12.72 -17.52 -18.10
C ALA A 118 -11.48 -18.19 -17.48
N LEU A 119 -10.32 -18.19 -18.17
CA LEU A 119 -9.09 -18.82 -17.68
C LEU A 119 -8.54 -18.18 -16.40
N ASP A 120 -8.72 -16.86 -16.25
CA ASP A 120 -8.24 -16.09 -15.10
C ASP A 120 -9.42 -15.48 -14.31
N PHE A 121 -10.64 -15.99 -14.51
CA PHE A 121 -11.80 -15.45 -13.80
C PHE A 121 -11.73 -15.78 -12.32
N ASP A 122 -11.58 -14.76 -11.49
CA ASP A 122 -11.63 -14.82 -10.05
C ASP A 122 -12.42 -13.62 -9.47
N PRO A 123 -12.80 -13.65 -8.18
CA PRO A 123 -13.48 -12.52 -7.55
C PRO A 123 -12.68 -11.20 -7.56
N ALA A 124 -11.35 -11.25 -7.47
CA ALA A 124 -10.53 -10.03 -7.50
C ALA A 124 -10.63 -9.34 -8.87
N LEU A 125 -10.56 -10.11 -9.97
CA LEU A 125 -10.67 -9.58 -11.33
C LEU A 125 -12.06 -9.04 -11.61
N LEU A 126 -13.10 -9.76 -11.18
CA LEU A 126 -14.46 -9.23 -11.30
C LEU A 126 -14.67 -7.97 -10.45
N ALA A 127 -14.08 -7.90 -9.25
CA ALA A 127 -14.15 -6.70 -8.41
C ALA A 127 -13.39 -5.52 -9.02
N HIS A 128 -12.22 -5.76 -9.62
CA HIS A 128 -11.42 -4.77 -10.35
C HIS A 128 -12.25 -4.15 -11.47
N GLU A 129 -12.77 -4.98 -12.38
CA GLU A 129 -13.57 -4.52 -13.52
C GLU A 129 -14.85 -3.80 -13.08
N LEU A 130 -15.56 -4.35 -12.10
CA LEU A 130 -16.76 -3.71 -11.58
C LEU A 130 -16.46 -2.38 -10.89
N THR A 131 -15.24 -2.17 -10.40
CA THR A 131 -14.84 -0.90 -9.77
C THR A 131 -14.59 0.19 -10.83
N HIS A 132 -14.14 -0.16 -12.04
CA HIS A 132 -14.13 0.78 -13.18
C HIS A 132 -15.52 1.31 -13.52
N VAL A 133 -16.54 0.47 -13.45
CA VAL A 133 -17.95 0.87 -13.67
C VAL A 133 -18.38 1.98 -12.71
N TYR A 134 -17.79 2.04 -11.52
CA TYR A 134 -18.05 3.08 -10.53
C TYR A 134 -17.15 4.33 -10.67
N GLY A 135 -16.34 4.42 -11.73
CA GLY A 135 -15.52 5.60 -12.05
C GLY A 135 -14.08 5.54 -11.55
N ALA A 136 -13.64 4.40 -11.02
CA ALA A 136 -12.24 4.20 -10.68
C ALA A 136 -11.36 4.05 -11.92
N GLY A 137 -10.18 4.66 -11.89
CA GLY A 137 -9.08 4.30 -12.79
C GLY A 137 -8.12 3.31 -12.14
N ASP A 138 -7.16 2.84 -12.94
CA ASP A 138 -6.06 2.02 -12.45
C ASP A 138 -5.19 2.77 -11.44
N THR A 139 -4.51 1.99 -10.60
CA THR A 139 -3.48 2.50 -9.69
C THR A 139 -2.09 2.16 -10.20
N PHE A 140 -1.16 3.10 -10.03
CA PHE A 140 0.18 3.04 -10.57
C PHE A 140 1.19 3.10 -9.42
N LEU A 141 2.36 2.52 -9.61
CA LEU A 141 3.50 2.68 -8.70
C LEU A 141 4.39 3.83 -9.20
N ASP A 142 4.76 4.77 -8.32
CA ASP A 142 5.79 5.76 -8.63
C ASP A 142 7.16 5.08 -8.54
N ALA A 143 7.79 4.83 -9.68
CA ALA A 143 9.10 4.19 -9.76
C ALA A 143 10.17 5.16 -10.28
N PRO A 144 11.47 4.91 -10.01
CA PRO A 144 12.55 5.80 -10.45
C PRO A 144 12.61 6.04 -11.97
N ASP A 145 12.12 5.09 -12.77
CA ASP A 145 12.03 5.12 -14.23
C ASP A 145 10.68 5.66 -14.74
N GLY A 146 9.83 6.18 -13.85
CA GLY A 146 8.51 6.73 -14.12
C GLY A 146 7.36 5.86 -13.59
N PRO A 147 6.10 6.33 -13.72
CA PRO A 147 4.94 5.59 -13.26
C PRO A 147 4.83 4.20 -13.92
N LYS A 148 4.78 3.15 -13.11
CA LYS A 148 4.54 1.78 -13.56
C LYS A 148 3.06 1.47 -13.45
N ILE A 149 2.44 1.30 -14.61
CA ILE A 149 1.02 0.95 -14.74
C ILE A 149 0.78 -0.38 -14.02
N TYR A 150 -0.24 -0.41 -13.18
CA TYR A 150 -0.69 -1.57 -12.41
C TYR A 150 0.24 -2.07 -11.28
N ASP A 151 1.44 -1.53 -11.10
CA ASP A 151 2.37 -2.09 -10.09
C ASP A 151 2.06 -1.66 -8.64
N ALA A 152 0.94 -0.97 -8.38
CA ALA A 152 0.46 -0.66 -7.03
C ALA A 152 -0.14 -1.92 -6.38
N LEU A 153 0.60 -2.53 -5.45
CA LEU A 153 0.26 -3.86 -4.93
C LEU A 153 -0.81 -3.82 -3.81
N PHE A 154 -1.08 -2.65 -3.25
CA PHE A 154 -1.97 -2.45 -2.10
C PHE A 154 -3.42 -2.05 -2.47
N CYS A 155 -3.78 -2.05 -3.75
CA CYS A 155 -5.13 -1.72 -4.22
C CYS A 155 -5.68 -2.79 -5.19
N ILE A 156 -6.99 -3.01 -5.16
CA ILE A 156 -7.69 -3.88 -6.14
C ILE A 156 -7.48 -3.42 -7.58
N MET A 157 -7.29 -2.11 -7.78
CA MET A 157 -7.02 -1.48 -9.08
C MET A 157 -5.54 -1.58 -9.49
N GLY A 158 -4.75 -2.40 -8.80
CA GLY A 158 -3.41 -2.81 -9.22
C GLY A 158 -3.48 -3.96 -10.24
N ARG A 159 -2.32 -4.56 -10.54
CA ARG A 159 -2.18 -5.59 -11.57
C ARG A 159 -2.73 -6.92 -11.11
N GLU A 160 -3.55 -7.53 -11.95
CA GLU A 160 -3.97 -8.91 -11.76
C GLU A 160 -2.78 -9.88 -11.72
N GLY A 161 -2.84 -10.83 -10.79
CA GLY A 161 -1.75 -11.75 -10.48
C GLY A 161 -0.54 -11.15 -9.76
N SER A 162 -0.42 -9.82 -9.61
CA SER A 162 0.70 -9.20 -8.89
C SER A 162 0.29 -8.48 -7.61
N LYS A 163 -0.91 -7.89 -7.56
CA LYS A 163 -1.43 -7.26 -6.35
C LYS A 163 -1.59 -8.28 -5.22
N HIS A 164 -1.53 -7.79 -3.98
CA HIS A 164 -1.56 -8.60 -2.75
C HIS A 164 -2.94 -9.20 -2.46
N SER A 165 -3.37 -10.10 -3.33
CA SER A 165 -4.60 -10.87 -3.22
C SER A 165 -4.41 -12.05 -2.26
N PHE A 166 -5.51 -12.55 -1.70
CA PHE A 166 -5.53 -13.78 -0.92
C PHE A 166 -6.56 -14.74 -1.47
N ARG A 167 -6.35 -16.02 -1.17
CA ARG A 167 -7.25 -17.08 -1.58
C ARG A 167 -8.40 -17.24 -0.60
N ASP A 168 -9.64 -17.06 -1.04
CA ASP A 168 -10.84 -17.32 -0.24
C ASP A 168 -11.13 -18.83 -0.22
N MET A 169 -10.81 -19.46 0.92
CA MET A 169 -11.01 -20.89 1.13
C MET A 169 -12.46 -21.36 0.99
N SER A 170 -13.45 -20.46 1.06
CA SER A 170 -14.87 -20.79 0.82
C SER A 170 -15.23 -20.93 -0.65
N LEU A 171 -14.39 -20.42 -1.56
CA LEU A 171 -14.53 -20.56 -3.01
C LEU A 171 -13.70 -21.71 -3.59
N VAL A 172 -12.81 -22.29 -2.78
CA VAL A 172 -12.03 -23.48 -3.12
C VAL A 172 -12.94 -24.69 -3.14
N SER A 173 -13.26 -25.19 -4.34
CA SER A 173 -14.12 -26.35 -4.51
C SER A 173 -13.29 -27.63 -4.69
N PRO A 174 -13.48 -28.66 -3.84
CA PRO A 174 -12.80 -29.95 -4.02
C PRO A 174 -13.33 -30.75 -5.23
N HIS A 175 -14.47 -30.36 -5.81
CA HIS A 175 -15.11 -31.06 -6.92
C HIS A 175 -14.83 -30.43 -8.29
N ASP A 176 -14.38 -29.18 -8.34
CA ASP A 176 -14.19 -28.45 -9.61
C ASP A 176 -12.79 -28.67 -10.24
N GLY A 177 -12.05 -29.68 -9.75
CA GLY A 177 -10.66 -29.96 -10.13
C GLY A 177 -9.70 -29.03 -9.40
N ALA A 178 -8.49 -29.51 -9.07
CA ALA A 178 -7.52 -28.79 -8.24
C ALA A 178 -7.40 -27.31 -8.63
N ASP A 179 -7.81 -26.44 -7.71
CA ASP A 179 -7.86 -24.99 -7.79
C ASP A 179 -6.71 -24.37 -8.60
N ILE A 180 -7.08 -23.82 -9.77
CA ILE A 180 -6.18 -23.20 -10.75
C ILE A 180 -6.08 -21.68 -10.52
N GLY A 181 -6.36 -21.18 -9.30
CA GLY A 181 -6.21 -19.75 -8.98
C GLY A 181 -7.48 -18.91 -9.09
N HIS A 182 -8.67 -19.54 -9.18
CA HIS A 182 -9.94 -18.81 -9.34
C HIS A 182 -10.52 -18.24 -8.03
N ALA A 183 -9.86 -18.46 -6.90
CA ALA A 183 -10.37 -18.08 -5.58
C ALA A 183 -9.72 -16.81 -5.02
N ASP A 184 -8.97 -16.06 -5.83
CA ASP A 184 -8.29 -14.86 -5.39
C ASP A 184 -9.27 -13.70 -5.10
N CYS A 185 -9.01 -13.00 -4.00
CA CYS A 185 -9.82 -11.91 -3.46
C CYS A 185 -8.90 -10.79 -2.95
N GLY A 186 -9.41 -9.56 -2.94
CA GLY A 186 -8.66 -8.41 -2.43
C GLY A 186 -7.50 -7.98 -3.34
N PRO A 187 -6.66 -7.02 -2.90
CA PRO A 187 -6.78 -6.26 -1.65
C PRO A 187 -8.00 -5.31 -1.63
N GLY A 188 -8.25 -4.62 -0.51
CA GLY A 188 -9.26 -3.56 -0.49
C GLY A 188 -8.88 -2.36 -1.38
N MET A 189 -9.82 -1.46 -1.67
CA MET A 189 -9.53 -0.24 -2.44
C MET A 189 -8.65 0.72 -1.63
N CYS A 190 -7.78 1.48 -2.29
CA CYS A 190 -7.05 2.58 -1.66
C CYS A 190 -7.89 3.88 -1.66
N VAL A 191 -7.50 4.85 -0.83
CA VAL A 191 -8.18 6.13 -0.64
C VAL A 191 -8.43 6.86 -1.97
N PRO A 192 -7.45 7.01 -2.88
CA PRO A 192 -7.69 7.66 -4.17
C PRO A 192 -8.75 6.96 -5.02
N THR A 193 -8.78 5.62 -5.03
CA THR A 193 -9.83 4.88 -5.76
C THR A 193 -11.20 5.09 -5.13
N LEU A 194 -11.28 5.12 -3.80
CA LEU A 194 -12.53 5.44 -3.09
C LEU A 194 -12.99 6.89 -3.32
N LEU A 195 -12.05 7.82 -3.54
CA LEU A 195 -12.35 9.20 -3.93
C LEU A 195 -12.89 9.28 -5.37
N ALA A 196 -12.25 8.58 -6.31
CA ALA A 196 -12.65 8.55 -7.72
C ALA A 196 -14.09 8.03 -7.90
N THR A 197 -14.49 7.04 -7.09
CA THR A 197 -15.85 6.49 -7.08
C THR A 197 -16.88 7.38 -6.37
N GLY A 198 -16.44 8.44 -5.69
CA GLY A 198 -17.28 9.30 -4.86
C GLY A 198 -17.77 8.62 -3.58
N TRP A 199 -17.20 7.48 -3.18
CA TRP A 199 -17.59 6.77 -1.96
C TRP A 199 -16.92 7.36 -0.72
N LEU A 200 -15.73 7.95 -0.89
CA LEU A 200 -15.02 8.70 0.14
C LEU A 200 -15.08 10.20 -0.18
N ASP A 201 -15.25 11.02 0.86
CA ASP A 201 -15.26 12.48 0.78
C ASP A 201 -14.16 12.99 1.73
N LEU A 202 -13.11 13.64 1.22
CA LEU A 202 -11.99 14.11 2.05
C LEU A 202 -12.44 15.11 3.12
N ALA A 203 -13.45 15.94 2.83
CA ALA A 203 -13.93 16.94 3.79
C ALA A 203 -14.63 16.29 5.00
N LYS A 204 -15.13 15.07 4.83
CA LYS A 204 -15.86 14.33 5.89
C LYS A 204 -15.04 13.21 6.51
N HIS A 205 -14.25 12.51 5.70
CA HIS A 205 -13.60 11.25 6.06
C HIS A 205 -12.07 11.39 6.17
N GLY A 206 -11.52 12.51 5.72
CA GLY A 206 -10.10 12.82 5.80
C GLY A 206 -9.79 13.87 6.86
N VAL A 207 -8.50 14.01 7.15
CA VAL A 207 -7.98 15.15 7.92
C VAL A 207 -6.81 15.78 7.18
N GLU A 208 -6.95 17.07 6.86
CA GLU A 208 -5.85 17.85 6.32
C GLU A 208 -4.81 18.12 7.41
N VAL A 209 -3.55 17.85 7.11
CA VAL A 209 -2.44 18.15 8.00
C VAL A 209 -1.78 19.44 7.55
N THR A 210 -2.14 20.54 8.21
CA THR A 210 -1.54 21.86 7.96
C THR A 210 -0.41 22.16 8.96
N GLY A 211 0.43 23.15 8.66
CA GLY A 211 1.49 23.59 9.59
C GLY A 211 2.73 22.68 9.66
N PHE A 212 2.99 21.88 8.62
CA PHE A 212 4.20 21.07 8.49
C PHE A 212 5.38 21.93 7.96
N THR A 213 6.04 22.66 8.86
CA THR A 213 7.21 23.50 8.49
C THR A 213 8.53 22.73 8.55
N THR A 214 9.62 23.39 8.15
CA THR A 214 10.98 22.83 8.21
C THR A 214 11.44 22.62 9.66
N GLY A 215 12.10 21.48 9.90
CA GLY A 215 12.78 21.19 11.16
C GLY A 215 11.92 20.43 12.18
N LEU A 216 12.02 20.83 13.45
CA LEU A 216 11.46 20.10 14.59
C LEU A 216 9.95 20.34 14.79
N THR A 217 9.36 21.26 14.03
CA THR A 217 7.93 21.56 14.02
C THR A 217 7.22 20.66 13.02
N GLY A 218 6.14 20.02 13.43
CA GLY A 218 5.34 19.16 12.57
C GLY A 218 3.97 18.94 13.18
N SER A 219 3.05 18.43 12.37
CA SER A 219 1.65 18.25 12.74
C SER A 219 1.32 16.77 12.77
N THR A 220 0.54 16.36 13.76
CA THR A 220 0.15 14.96 13.97
C THR A 220 -1.33 14.79 13.65
N ALA A 221 -1.64 13.78 12.87
CA ALA A 221 -3.00 13.31 12.61
C ALA A 221 -3.17 11.92 13.20
N ARG A 222 -4.38 11.65 13.68
CA ARG A 222 -4.82 10.29 14.02
C ARG A 222 -5.76 9.81 12.93
N ILE A 223 -5.46 8.66 12.34
CA ILE A 223 -6.30 8.02 11.35
C ILE A 223 -6.68 6.61 11.79
N ARG A 224 -7.87 6.17 11.41
CA ARG A 224 -8.37 4.80 11.53
C ARG A 224 -7.94 3.99 10.31
N ALA A 225 -7.88 2.68 10.48
CA ALA A 225 -7.67 1.76 9.37
C ALA A 225 -8.73 1.96 8.28
N LEU A 226 -8.29 1.89 7.04
CA LEU A 226 -9.14 1.86 5.87
C LEU A 226 -9.63 0.43 5.67
N ASP A 227 -10.94 0.24 5.74
CA ASP A 227 -11.61 -1.04 5.50
C ASP A 227 -12.87 -0.74 4.67
N GLY A 228 -12.63 -0.15 3.50
CA GLY A 228 -13.66 0.50 2.69
C GLY A 228 -13.97 1.95 3.12
N ALA A 229 -14.86 2.59 2.36
CA ALA A 229 -15.35 3.93 2.66
C ALA A 229 -16.14 3.93 3.98
N PRO A 230 -15.91 4.92 4.88
CA PRO A 230 -16.71 5.06 6.08
C PRO A 230 -18.21 5.20 5.77
N ARG A 231 -19.04 4.79 6.73
CA ARG A 231 -20.45 5.19 6.77
C ARG A 231 -20.55 6.72 6.97
N GLU A 232 -21.68 7.30 6.59
CA GLU A 232 -21.86 8.76 6.56
C GLU A 232 -21.83 9.44 7.94
N ASP A 233 -21.85 8.68 9.03
CA ASP A 233 -22.00 9.14 10.41
C ASP A 233 -20.73 9.70 11.07
N GLY A 234 -19.66 9.99 10.30
CA GLY A 234 -18.59 10.90 10.72
C GLY A 234 -17.70 10.41 11.86
N GLY A 235 -17.17 9.19 11.74
CA GLY A 235 -16.18 8.64 12.69
C GLY A 235 -14.79 9.27 12.61
N LEU A 236 -13.80 8.63 13.25
CA LEU A 236 -12.39 9.01 13.08
C LEU A 236 -12.02 9.02 11.58
N PRO A 237 -11.21 10.00 11.13
CA PRO A 237 -10.73 10.04 9.75
C PRO A 237 -10.06 8.71 9.36
N VAL A 238 -10.29 8.21 8.15
CA VAL A 238 -9.63 7.00 7.63
C VAL A 238 -8.39 7.30 6.79
N CYS A 239 -8.18 8.58 6.50
CA CYS A 239 -6.99 9.06 5.83
C CYS A 239 -6.60 10.44 6.36
N CYS A 240 -5.35 10.79 6.15
CA CYS A 240 -4.88 12.15 6.32
C CYS A 240 -4.14 12.58 5.06
N PHE A 241 -4.11 13.87 4.79
CA PHE A 241 -3.48 14.37 3.58
C PHE A 241 -2.74 15.68 3.79
N VAL A 242 -1.81 15.93 2.88
CA VAL A 242 -1.02 17.15 2.80
C VAL A 242 -1.00 17.61 1.35
N ASP A 243 -1.24 18.89 1.12
CA ASP A 243 -1.10 19.53 -0.19
C ASP A 243 0.26 20.26 -0.24
N ASP A 244 1.15 19.81 -1.12
CA ASP A 244 2.51 20.32 -1.32
C ASP A 244 2.91 20.25 -2.80
N GLY A 245 2.34 21.14 -3.61
CA GLY A 245 2.43 21.07 -5.07
C GLY A 245 1.54 19.96 -5.64
N ASP A 246 1.66 18.75 -5.09
CA ASP A 246 0.71 17.64 -5.25
C ASP A 246 0.05 17.30 -3.92
N ARG A 247 -1.03 16.52 -3.97
CA ARG A 247 -1.68 15.98 -2.79
C ARG A 247 -1.08 14.62 -2.44
N TYR A 248 -0.63 14.49 -1.19
CA TYR A 248 -0.18 13.23 -0.60
C TYR A 248 -1.24 12.69 0.35
N LEU A 249 -1.80 11.53 0.03
CA LEU A 249 -2.83 10.83 0.79
C LEU A 249 -2.19 9.67 1.53
N VAL A 250 -2.40 9.61 2.84
CA VAL A 250 -1.89 8.53 3.69
C VAL A 250 -3.04 7.73 4.26
N GLU A 251 -2.96 6.43 4.07
CA GLU A 251 -3.92 5.45 4.58
C GLU A 251 -3.23 4.40 5.45
N TYR A 252 -3.99 3.85 6.38
CA TYR A 252 -3.55 2.77 7.26
C TYR A 252 -4.27 1.48 6.91
N ARG A 253 -3.53 0.42 6.56
CA ARG A 253 -4.05 -0.93 6.31
C ARG A 253 -3.83 -1.79 7.55
N SER A 254 -4.92 -2.17 8.20
CA SER A 254 -4.86 -2.99 9.41
C SER A 254 -4.58 -4.46 9.07
N PRO A 255 -3.81 -5.20 9.88
CA PRO A 255 -3.66 -6.65 9.70
C PRO A 255 -4.96 -7.42 9.99
N LYS A 256 -5.99 -6.75 10.51
CA LYS A 256 -7.32 -7.30 10.76
C LYS A 256 -8.31 -7.03 9.62
N SER A 257 -7.91 -6.24 8.62
CA SER A 257 -8.75 -5.97 7.45
C SER A 257 -8.99 -7.27 6.70
N ARG A 258 -10.27 -7.57 6.44
CA ARG A 258 -10.66 -8.82 5.78
C ARG A 258 -10.15 -8.87 4.35
N TRP A 259 -10.23 -7.74 3.65
CA TRP A 259 -9.87 -7.68 2.24
C TRP A 259 -8.37 -7.58 2.02
N ASP A 260 -7.59 -7.30 3.07
CA ASP A 260 -6.13 -7.18 3.03
C ASP A 260 -5.41 -8.43 3.52
N GLY A 261 -6.09 -9.58 3.53
CA GLY A 261 -5.51 -10.85 3.97
C GLY A 261 -4.29 -11.30 3.14
N GLY A 262 -4.11 -10.74 1.95
CA GLY A 262 -2.99 -11.04 1.04
C GLY A 262 -1.79 -10.13 1.22
N LEU A 263 -1.88 -9.07 2.03
CA LEU A 263 -0.76 -8.18 2.29
C LEU A 263 0.37 -8.93 3.02
N PRO A 264 1.64 -8.54 2.81
CA PRO A 264 2.75 -9.13 3.54
C PRO A 264 2.56 -8.99 5.05
N ALA A 265 2.91 -10.03 5.80
CA ALA A 265 2.66 -10.09 7.24
C ALA A 265 3.31 -8.90 7.97
N SER A 266 2.49 -8.16 8.73
CA SER A 266 2.96 -7.07 9.58
C SER A 266 2.14 -7.06 10.88
N ALA A 267 2.83 -7.08 12.02
CA ALA A 267 2.18 -7.11 13.34
C ALA A 267 1.25 -5.92 13.58
N ASN A 268 1.57 -4.76 12.99
CA ASN A 268 0.81 -3.53 13.16
C ASN A 268 0.15 -3.04 11.87
N GLY A 269 0.27 -3.77 10.76
CA GLY A 269 -0.26 -3.35 9.46
C GLY A 269 0.70 -2.47 8.65
N TRP A 270 0.16 -1.74 7.68
CA TRP A 270 0.92 -0.97 6.70
C TRP A 270 0.42 0.47 6.61
N LEU A 271 1.32 1.42 6.38
CA LEU A 271 0.97 2.73 5.85
C LEU A 271 1.24 2.71 4.35
N VAL A 272 0.29 3.22 3.57
CA VAL A 272 0.42 3.41 2.13
C VAL A 272 0.25 4.90 1.85
N VAL A 273 1.16 5.45 1.06
CA VAL A 273 1.20 6.85 0.67
C VAL A 273 0.94 6.92 -0.82
N ASN A 274 -0.10 7.64 -1.19
CA ASN A 274 -0.45 7.91 -2.58
C ASN A 274 -0.24 9.38 -2.89
N ARG A 275 0.17 9.67 -4.13
CA ARG A 275 0.30 11.01 -4.68
C ARG A 275 -0.72 11.19 -5.80
N THR A 276 -1.41 12.32 -5.77
CA THR A 276 -2.37 12.74 -6.80
C THR A 276 -2.13 14.21 -7.17
N PRO A 277 -2.20 14.60 -8.45
CA PRO A 277 -2.13 16.01 -8.84
C PRO A 277 -3.26 16.83 -8.19
N LEU A 278 -3.00 18.09 -7.81
CA LEU A 278 -4.04 18.97 -7.26
C LEU A 278 -5.11 19.36 -8.30
N ASP A 279 -4.67 19.59 -9.54
CA ASP A 279 -5.50 20.12 -10.63
C ASP A 279 -5.70 19.13 -11.80
N GLY A 280 -5.27 17.87 -11.65
CA GLY A 280 -5.21 16.88 -12.74
C GLY A 280 -6.16 15.70 -12.56
N PRO A 281 -6.28 14.82 -13.59
CA PRO A 281 -6.99 13.56 -13.43
C PRO A 281 -6.38 12.75 -12.27
N LEU A 282 -7.21 11.97 -11.57
CA LEU A 282 -6.87 11.16 -10.40
C LEU A 282 -5.95 9.95 -10.74
N THR A 283 -4.99 10.11 -11.65
CA THR A 283 -3.93 9.10 -11.81
C THR A 283 -3.23 8.98 -10.47
N THR A 284 -3.43 7.85 -9.83
CA THR A 284 -3.00 7.61 -8.46
C THR A 284 -1.65 6.92 -8.49
N LEU A 285 -0.65 7.56 -7.89
CA LEU A 285 0.69 6.99 -7.77
C LEU A 285 0.93 6.54 -6.32
N GLU A 286 1.11 5.25 -6.07
CA GLU A 286 1.68 4.74 -4.82
C GLU A 286 3.14 5.20 -4.77
N VAL A 287 3.50 6.08 -3.82
CA VAL A 287 4.87 6.63 -3.69
C VAL A 287 5.66 5.99 -2.56
N ALA A 288 4.98 5.38 -1.59
CA ALA A 288 5.61 4.64 -0.51
C ALA A 288 4.61 3.69 0.15
N SER A 289 5.07 2.51 0.53
CA SER A 289 4.36 1.60 1.44
C SER A 289 5.34 0.99 2.44
N PHE A 290 4.98 0.97 3.72
CA PHE A 290 5.86 0.45 4.77
C PHE A 290 5.10 -0.06 6.00
N ALA A 291 5.68 -1.06 6.65
CA ALA A 291 5.12 -1.65 7.87
C ALA A 291 5.07 -0.62 9.00
N VAL A 292 3.94 -0.59 9.72
CA VAL A 292 3.72 0.36 10.82
C VAL A 292 4.56 -0.02 12.02
N MET A 293 5.42 0.89 12.46
CA MET A 293 6.18 0.75 13.69
C MET A 293 6.38 2.13 14.30
N PRO A 294 6.01 2.39 15.56
CA PRO A 294 6.30 3.67 16.20
C PRO A 294 7.78 4.03 16.04
N GLY A 295 8.06 5.26 15.62
CA GLY A 295 9.40 5.73 15.28
C GLY A 295 9.79 5.60 13.81
N LYS A 296 9.16 4.67 13.06
CA LYS A 296 9.44 4.50 11.63
C LYS A 296 9.14 5.80 10.90
N THR A 297 10.06 6.15 10.00
CA THR A 297 10.00 7.36 9.19
C THR A 297 10.21 6.98 7.74
N VAL A 298 9.46 7.61 6.84
CA VAL A 298 9.73 7.64 5.40
C VAL A 298 9.77 9.09 4.92
N SER A 299 10.57 9.36 3.89
CA SER A 299 10.59 10.64 3.21
C SER A 299 10.14 10.46 1.76
N PHE A 300 9.34 11.39 1.24
CA PHE A 300 8.85 11.39 -0.14
C PHE A 300 8.65 12.84 -0.64
N GLY A 301 8.32 12.99 -1.92
CA GLY A 301 8.15 14.30 -2.56
C GLY A 301 9.40 14.85 -3.26
N GLY A 302 10.26 13.96 -3.77
CA GLY A 302 11.33 14.27 -4.72
C GLY A 302 12.67 14.72 -4.09
N PRO A 303 13.79 14.44 -4.78
CA PRO A 303 15.15 14.88 -4.39
C PRO A 303 15.49 16.33 -4.79
N ASP A 304 14.59 17.05 -5.47
CA ASP A 304 14.91 18.30 -6.18
C ASP A 304 15.08 19.56 -5.33
N ASN A 305 14.88 19.49 -4.01
CA ASN A 305 15.21 20.60 -3.15
C ASN A 305 16.63 20.48 -2.57
N MET A 306 17.62 20.44 -3.47
CA MET A 306 18.96 20.98 -3.22
C MET A 306 18.92 22.51 -3.08
N TYR A 307 17.90 23.06 -2.43
CA TYR A 307 17.90 24.44 -2.00
C TYR A 307 18.60 24.47 -0.65
N PRO A 308 19.82 25.04 -0.54
CA PRO A 308 20.50 25.22 0.74
C PRO A 308 19.68 25.92 1.82
N PHE A 309 18.58 26.55 1.42
CA PHE A 309 17.68 27.35 2.25
C PHE A 309 16.19 27.03 2.00
N GLY A 310 15.88 25.92 1.33
CA GLY A 310 14.51 25.54 0.98
C GLY A 310 13.92 24.42 1.85
N ALA A 311 12.62 24.19 1.65
CA ALA A 311 11.88 23.08 2.23
C ALA A 311 12.44 21.74 1.70
N GLY A 312 12.99 20.90 2.58
CA GLY A 312 13.38 19.53 2.20
C GLY A 312 12.17 18.62 1.93
N PRO A 313 12.40 17.33 1.64
CA PRO A 313 11.32 16.38 1.35
C PRO A 313 10.32 16.29 2.52
N LEU A 314 9.08 15.92 2.18
CA LEU A 314 8.06 15.60 3.17
C LEU A 314 8.51 14.37 3.93
N ARG A 315 8.38 14.45 5.25
CA ARG A 315 8.71 13.37 6.18
C ARG A 315 7.45 12.92 6.89
N LEU A 316 7.12 11.64 6.75
CA LEU A 316 6.04 10.98 7.46
C LEU A 316 6.64 10.07 8.54
N SER A 317 6.20 10.23 9.78
CA SER A 317 6.64 9.44 10.92
C SER A 317 5.48 8.81 11.68
N VAL A 318 5.64 7.56 12.10
CA VAL A 318 4.67 6.88 12.96
C VAL A 318 4.91 7.26 14.42
N MET A 319 3.92 7.87 15.07
CA MET A 319 4.01 8.32 16.47
C MET A 319 3.48 7.27 17.44
N ALA A 320 2.39 6.60 17.05
CA ALA A 320 1.73 5.55 17.82
C ALA A 320 0.92 4.64 16.90
N CYS A 321 0.70 3.40 17.33
CA CYS A 321 -0.24 2.48 16.70
C CYS A 321 -1.03 1.76 17.79
N ASP A 322 -2.34 1.64 17.57
CA ASP A 322 -3.27 0.88 18.40
C ASP A 322 -4.00 -0.12 17.49
N VAL A 323 -3.44 -1.32 17.38
CA VAL A 323 -3.96 -2.41 16.55
C VAL A 323 -5.30 -2.93 17.08
N THR A 324 -5.57 -2.75 18.38
CA THR A 324 -6.84 -3.16 18.99
C THR A 324 -7.97 -2.29 18.45
N ASN A 325 -7.77 -0.97 18.48
CA ASN A 325 -8.75 -0.01 17.98
C ASN A 325 -8.61 0.29 16.48
N GLY A 326 -7.60 -0.28 15.81
CA GLY A 326 -7.33 -0.06 14.40
C GLY A 326 -7.01 1.39 14.09
N THR A 327 -6.17 2.05 14.89
CA THR A 327 -5.78 3.45 14.68
C THR A 327 -4.27 3.63 14.67
N VAL A 328 -3.79 4.63 13.93
CA VAL A 328 -2.39 5.06 13.90
C VAL A 328 -2.31 6.57 14.01
N ASP A 329 -1.34 7.06 14.78
CA ASP A 329 -1.00 8.47 14.85
C ASP A 329 0.24 8.69 13.98
N VAL A 330 0.11 9.54 12.97
CA VAL A 330 1.19 9.87 12.04
C VAL A 330 1.51 11.36 12.11
N ARG A 331 2.78 11.69 11.90
CA ARG A 331 3.28 13.06 11.91
C ARG A 331 3.88 13.42 10.57
N PHE A 332 3.47 14.56 10.05
CA PHE A 332 4.11 15.21 8.93
C PHE A 332 5.04 16.33 9.42
N ALA A 333 6.22 16.38 8.84
CA ALA A 333 7.16 17.49 8.98
C ALA A 333 7.92 17.65 7.67
N ARG A 334 8.62 18.77 7.50
CA ARG A 334 9.64 18.85 6.45
C ARG A 334 11.01 18.61 7.02
N GLN A 335 11.79 17.81 6.29
CA GLN A 335 13.22 17.75 6.55
C GLN A 335 13.83 19.14 6.33
N LEU A 336 14.77 19.53 7.18
CA LEU A 336 15.58 20.72 6.91
C LEU A 336 16.33 20.48 5.60
N GLY A 337 16.24 21.44 4.66
CA GLY A 337 17.11 21.43 3.49
C GLY A 337 18.56 21.37 3.95
N LYS A 338 19.35 20.46 3.39
CA LYS A 338 20.78 20.39 3.70
C LYS A 338 21.47 21.49 2.90
N ALA A 339 22.07 22.47 3.58
CA ALA A 339 22.99 23.38 2.93
C ALA A 339 24.16 22.54 2.36
N PRO A 340 24.45 22.57 1.04
CA PRO A 340 25.42 21.67 0.45
C PRO A 340 26.85 21.81 1.02
N GLN A 341 27.15 22.83 1.84
CA GLN A 341 28.55 23.18 2.16
C GLN A 341 28.87 23.69 3.58
N TYR A 342 27.93 23.95 4.51
CA TYR A 342 28.30 24.67 5.76
C TYR A 342 27.60 24.31 7.08
N THR A 343 26.82 23.23 7.15
CA THR A 343 26.36 22.73 8.46
C THR A 343 26.97 21.37 8.72
N GLN A 344 27.30 21.16 9.98
CA GLN A 344 28.12 20.08 10.47
C GLN A 344 27.77 18.70 9.89
N PRO A 345 28.78 17.82 9.80
CA PRO A 345 28.87 16.85 8.73
C PRO A 345 28.28 15.47 9.10
N PHE A 346 27.43 15.45 10.13
CA PHE A 346 26.60 14.32 10.45
C PHE A 346 25.33 14.46 9.64
N GLU A 347 25.16 13.59 8.65
CA GLU A 347 23.88 13.00 8.23
C GLU A 347 23.97 12.65 6.75
N GLY A 348 24.06 11.37 6.44
CA GLY A 348 23.90 10.93 5.06
C GLY A 348 24.27 9.48 4.88
N PHE A 349 23.63 8.57 5.63
CA PHE A 349 23.52 7.20 5.15
C PHE A 349 22.47 7.19 4.03
N ILE A 350 22.89 6.91 2.80
CA ILE A 350 22.00 6.73 1.64
C ILE A 350 21.98 5.23 1.35
N PRO A 351 20.86 4.52 1.61
CA PRO A 351 20.84 3.06 1.50
C PRO A 351 20.89 2.54 0.04
N ASP A 352 20.46 3.37 -0.93
CA ASP A 352 19.97 2.84 -2.21
C ASP A 352 21.04 2.73 -3.33
N ASP A 353 22.13 3.51 -3.29
CA ASP A 353 23.15 3.57 -4.38
C ASP A 353 24.59 3.24 -3.93
N GLY A 354 24.71 2.43 -2.89
CA GLY A 354 25.97 2.22 -2.19
C GLY A 354 26.03 3.16 -1.00
N CYS A 355 26.26 2.58 0.17
CA CYS A 355 26.16 3.34 1.39
C CYS A 355 27.35 4.28 1.49
N LEU A 356 27.09 5.58 1.50
CA LEU A 356 28.09 6.61 1.74
C LEU A 356 28.11 6.96 3.24
N LEU A 357 29.29 7.04 3.83
CA LEU A 357 29.49 7.55 5.19
C LEU A 357 30.52 8.67 5.12
N TRP A 358 30.12 9.86 5.54
CA TRP A 358 31.07 10.94 5.76
C TRP A 358 31.62 10.88 7.19
N THR A 359 32.93 11.09 7.35
CA THR A 359 33.56 11.25 8.67
C THR A 359 34.54 12.43 8.71
N PRO A 360 34.77 13.06 9.89
CA PRO A 360 35.68 14.20 9.99
C PRO A 360 37.11 13.92 9.54
N THR A 361 37.57 12.69 9.78
CA THR A 361 38.94 12.27 9.53
C THR A 361 39.16 11.75 8.12
N SER A 362 38.13 11.26 7.44
CA SER A 362 38.32 10.55 6.17
C SER A 362 37.36 10.93 5.04
N GLY A 363 36.51 11.94 5.25
CA GLY A 363 35.56 12.40 4.25
C GLY A 363 34.51 11.33 3.92
N TRP A 364 33.96 11.40 2.71
CA TRP A 364 33.00 10.41 2.19
C TRP A 364 33.71 9.09 1.85
N ARG A 365 33.21 7.98 2.40
CA ARG A 365 33.60 6.62 2.03
C ARG A 365 32.39 5.83 1.59
N SER A 366 32.53 5.08 0.49
CA SER A 366 31.55 4.08 0.09
C SER A 366 31.84 2.75 0.78
N PHE A 367 30.78 2.00 1.06
CA PHE A 367 30.89 0.61 1.51
C PHE A 367 29.84 -0.23 0.79
N PRO A 368 30.05 -1.56 0.71
CA PRO A 368 29.11 -2.44 0.03
C PRO A 368 27.71 -2.28 0.64
N ALA A 369 26.74 -2.04 -0.24
CA ALA A 369 25.34 -2.13 0.12
C ALA A 369 25.09 -3.49 0.77
N ARG A 370 24.31 -3.51 1.86
CA ARG A 370 23.96 -4.73 2.61
C ARG A 370 25.13 -5.42 3.35
N SER A 371 26.24 -4.74 3.60
CA SER A 371 27.25 -5.22 4.56
C SER A 371 26.72 -5.18 6.01
N ASP A 372 27.26 -6.00 6.91
CA ASP A 372 26.91 -5.97 8.35
C ASP A 372 27.08 -4.57 8.95
N LEU A 373 28.08 -3.84 8.45
CA LEU A 373 28.31 -2.46 8.85
C LEU A 373 27.19 -1.52 8.37
N ALA A 374 26.68 -1.73 7.15
CA ALA A 374 25.53 -0.97 6.65
C ALA A 374 24.30 -1.19 7.53
N LEU A 375 24.07 -2.43 7.98
CA LEU A 375 22.99 -2.73 8.91
C LEU A 375 23.16 -1.98 10.23
N VAL A 376 24.36 -1.97 10.82
CA VAL A 376 24.61 -1.21 12.06
C VAL A 376 24.34 0.28 11.88
N LEU A 377 24.83 0.89 10.79
CA LEU A 377 24.62 2.31 10.51
C LEU A 377 23.15 2.65 10.27
N GLU A 378 22.43 1.80 9.55
CA GLU A 378 20.97 1.92 9.37
C GLU A 378 20.28 1.92 10.74
N LYS A 379 20.62 0.98 11.63
CA LYS A 379 20.01 0.90 12.96
C LYS A 379 20.33 2.10 13.84
N VAL A 380 21.54 2.67 13.73
CA VAL A 380 21.92 3.92 14.40
C VAL A 380 21.08 5.10 13.89
N VAL A 381 20.90 5.23 12.58
CA VAL A 381 20.09 6.32 12.00
C VAL A 381 18.63 6.21 12.43
N GLU A 382 18.05 5.01 12.40
CA GLU A 382 16.68 4.77 12.88
C GLU A 382 16.52 5.15 14.37
N LEU A 383 17.52 4.84 15.21
CA LEU A 383 17.52 5.20 16.63
C LEU A 383 17.59 6.72 16.85
N ASP A 384 18.43 7.41 16.08
CA ASP A 384 18.55 8.86 16.10
C ASP A 384 17.22 9.54 15.70
N GLN A 385 16.56 9.00 14.66
CA GLN A 385 15.24 9.44 14.23
C GLN A 385 14.16 9.27 15.31
N ILE A 386 14.11 8.12 16.00
CA ILE A 386 13.16 7.87 17.10
C ILE A 386 13.35 8.91 18.21
N ARG A 387 14.61 9.20 18.55
CA ARG A 387 14.94 10.17 19.59
C ARG A 387 14.51 11.57 19.20
N ASP A 388 14.80 11.98 17.97
CA ASP A 388 14.42 13.30 17.50
C ASP A 388 12.90 13.47 17.50
N LEU A 389 12.15 12.42 17.11
CA LEU A 389 10.70 12.37 17.30
C LEU A 389 10.30 12.49 18.76
N ALA A 390 10.96 11.77 19.68
CA ALA A 390 10.65 11.84 21.10
C ALA A 390 10.84 13.24 21.70
N ARG A 391 11.87 13.97 21.26
CA ARG A 391 12.15 15.36 21.69
C ARG A 391 11.04 16.34 21.31
N VAL A 392 10.41 16.13 20.16
CA VAL A 392 9.39 17.03 19.61
C VAL A 392 7.97 16.54 19.86
N SER A 393 7.84 15.45 20.61
CA SER A 393 6.56 14.81 20.90
C SER A 393 6.03 15.23 22.27
N GLY A 394 4.72 15.40 22.37
CA GLY A 394 4.05 15.57 23.66
C GLY A 394 4.12 14.29 24.51
N ARG A 395 3.85 14.41 25.81
CA ARG A 395 3.85 13.30 26.79
C ARG A 395 3.03 12.08 26.34
N ARG A 396 1.98 12.29 25.54
CA ARG A 396 1.13 11.24 24.97
C ARG A 396 1.92 10.15 24.23
N TYR A 397 3.01 10.51 23.54
CA TYR A 397 3.76 9.58 22.70
C TYR A 397 5.03 9.03 23.35
N ALA A 398 5.41 9.55 24.52
CA ALA A 398 6.67 9.23 25.17
C ALA A 398 6.83 7.72 25.43
N MET A 399 5.78 7.03 25.87
CA MET A 399 5.84 5.59 26.12
C MET A 399 6.03 4.77 24.83
N ASN A 400 5.33 5.12 23.75
CA ASN A 400 5.43 4.42 22.47
C ASN A 400 6.81 4.58 21.85
N LEU A 401 7.35 5.80 21.88
CA LEU A 401 8.67 6.12 21.36
C LEU A 401 9.79 5.55 22.23
N ALA A 402 9.63 5.51 23.55
CA ALA A 402 10.57 4.81 24.44
C ALA A 402 10.62 3.31 24.15
N GLY A 403 9.45 2.67 23.98
CA GLY A 403 9.37 1.26 23.58
C GLY A 403 9.98 0.99 22.21
N ALA A 404 9.81 1.92 21.25
CA ALA A 404 10.48 1.85 19.95
C ALA A 404 11.99 1.97 20.07
N SER A 405 12.48 2.93 20.87
CA SER A 405 13.90 3.14 21.12
C SER A 405 14.54 1.90 21.72
N GLU A 406 13.88 1.23 22.67
CA GLU A 406 14.39 0.00 23.29
C GLU A 406 14.46 -1.16 22.29
N ARG A 407 13.42 -1.38 21.48
CA ARG A 407 13.46 -2.42 20.42
C ARG A 407 14.57 -2.15 19.41
N GLN A 408 14.73 -0.89 19.01
CA GLN A 408 15.75 -0.50 18.07
C GLN A 408 17.16 -0.65 18.66
N HIS A 409 17.31 -0.43 19.97
CA HIS A 409 18.54 -0.68 20.69
C HIS A 409 18.92 -2.16 20.67
N VAL A 410 17.96 -3.06 20.95
CA VAL A 410 18.17 -4.52 20.85
C VAL A 410 18.57 -4.92 19.43
N ALA A 411 17.85 -4.42 18.40
CA ALA A 411 18.19 -4.71 17.00
C ALA A 411 19.60 -4.21 16.62
N LEU A 412 20.02 -3.06 17.14
CA LEU A 412 21.39 -2.56 16.97
C LEU A 412 22.42 -3.47 17.64
N GLN A 413 22.15 -3.96 18.85
CA GLN A 413 23.03 -4.92 19.53
C GLN A 413 23.14 -6.23 18.73
N GLU A 414 22.03 -6.75 18.21
CA GLU A 414 22.03 -7.94 17.36
C GLU A 414 22.83 -7.72 16.07
N ALA A 415 22.66 -6.58 15.39
CA ALA A 415 23.44 -6.24 14.20
C ALA A 415 24.95 -6.14 14.49
N VAL A 416 25.33 -5.51 15.61
CA VAL A 416 26.73 -5.47 16.06
C VAL A 416 27.26 -6.88 16.40
N ALA A 417 26.41 -7.76 16.92
CA ALA A 417 26.80 -9.13 17.24
C ALA A 417 27.05 -9.99 15.99
N GLN A 418 26.44 -9.65 14.85
CA GLN A 418 26.62 -10.36 13.58
C GLN A 418 27.93 -10.03 12.88
N ILE A 419 28.54 -8.88 13.18
CA ILE A 419 29.86 -8.50 12.66
C ILE A 419 30.91 -9.59 12.96
N ASP A 420 31.69 -9.96 11.94
CA ASP A 420 32.68 -11.05 11.93
C ASP A 420 33.51 -11.15 13.23
N ASN A 421 33.63 -12.37 13.74
CA ASN A 421 34.36 -12.71 14.96
C ASN A 421 35.86 -12.47 14.87
N ASN A 422 36.44 -12.30 13.67
CA ASN A 422 37.83 -11.84 13.52
C ASN A 422 38.04 -10.40 14.02
N MET A 423 36.97 -9.70 14.42
CA MET A 423 37.00 -8.33 14.94
C MET A 423 36.56 -8.24 16.41
N GLN A 424 37.06 -9.13 17.28
CA GLN A 424 36.68 -9.15 18.69
C GLN A 424 36.88 -7.82 19.42
N THR A 425 37.97 -7.09 19.12
CA THR A 425 38.29 -5.82 19.81
C THR A 425 37.33 -4.69 19.40
N PRO A 426 37.10 -4.43 18.08
CA PRO A 426 36.07 -3.48 17.69
C PRO A 426 34.65 -3.89 18.10
N LYS A 427 34.31 -5.18 18.04
CA LYS A 427 33.01 -5.71 18.49
C LYS A 427 32.75 -5.45 19.97
N GLY A 428 33.75 -5.67 20.83
CA GLY A 428 33.66 -5.36 22.26
C GLY A 428 33.47 -3.86 22.53
N LYS A 429 34.17 -3.00 21.77
CA LYS A 429 33.99 -1.54 21.85
C LYS A 429 32.59 -1.12 21.37
N LEU A 430 32.08 -1.67 20.26
CA LEU A 430 30.71 -1.39 19.78
C LEU A 430 29.66 -1.83 20.80
N MET A 431 29.84 -2.99 21.44
CA MET A 431 28.95 -3.48 22.50
C MET A 431 28.97 -2.59 23.74
N ALA A 432 30.14 -2.12 24.17
CA ALA A 432 30.23 -1.16 25.27
C ALA A 432 29.55 0.18 24.91
N GLN A 433 29.71 0.63 23.67
CA GLN A 433 29.15 1.89 23.19
C GLN A 433 27.63 1.84 23.02
N THR A 434 27.11 0.75 22.47
CA THR A 434 25.66 0.50 22.46
C THR A 434 25.14 0.45 23.89
N GLY A 435 25.80 -0.22 24.83
CA GLY A 435 25.41 -0.21 26.25
C GLY A 435 25.28 1.20 26.85
N ARG A 436 26.20 2.11 26.53
CA ARG A 436 26.15 3.52 26.96
C ARG A 436 25.02 4.31 26.28
N LEU A 437 24.80 4.11 24.98
CA LEU A 437 23.65 4.67 24.28
C LEU A 437 22.33 4.26 24.95
N ARG A 438 22.19 3.00 25.39
CA ARG A 438 21.00 2.52 26.12
C ARG A 438 20.73 3.33 27.38
N GLN A 439 21.78 3.60 28.16
CA GLN A 439 21.66 4.34 29.41
C GLN A 439 21.23 5.79 29.14
N LEU A 440 21.78 6.42 28.10
CA LEU A 440 21.41 7.78 27.70
C LEU A 440 19.98 7.87 27.15
N LEU A 441 19.49 6.80 26.51
CA LEU A 441 18.15 6.73 25.93
C LEU A 441 17.07 6.26 26.93
N HIS A 442 17.45 5.94 28.16
CA HIS A 442 16.51 5.46 29.16
C HIS A 442 15.47 6.56 29.49
N PRO A 443 14.15 6.26 29.50
CA PRO A 443 13.09 7.27 29.64
C PRO A 443 13.11 8.08 30.94
N ASN A 444 13.83 7.61 31.96
CA ASN A 444 14.03 8.33 33.23
C ASN A 444 15.21 9.33 33.20
N ASN A 445 16.00 9.37 32.13
CA ASN A 445 17.04 10.38 31.97
C ASN A 445 16.40 11.72 31.54
N SER A 446 16.00 12.50 32.55
CA SER A 446 15.27 13.77 32.38
C SER A 446 16.06 14.86 31.65
N MET A 447 17.38 14.73 31.56
CA MET A 447 18.23 15.51 30.67
C MET A 447 18.97 14.57 29.73
N LEU A 448 18.42 14.43 28.53
CA LEU A 448 19.17 13.94 27.38
C LEU A 448 20.30 14.95 27.10
N ASP A 449 21.50 14.69 27.62
CA ASP A 449 22.69 15.46 27.27
C ASP A 449 23.01 15.22 25.79
N ARG A 450 22.63 16.22 24.96
CA ARG A 450 22.86 16.22 23.51
C ARG A 450 24.32 15.95 23.17
N ARG A 451 25.24 16.50 23.98
CA ARG A 451 26.68 16.40 23.71
C ARG A 451 27.18 14.99 23.99
N ALA A 452 26.83 14.42 25.14
CA ALA A 452 27.19 13.04 25.47
C ALA A 452 26.64 12.04 24.46
N LEU A 453 25.41 12.25 23.97
CA LEU A 453 24.82 11.32 22.99
C LEU A 453 25.47 11.43 21.61
N THR A 454 25.76 12.64 21.15
CA THR A 454 26.54 12.86 19.92
C THR A 454 27.93 12.25 20.04
N GLU A 455 28.61 12.45 21.17
CA GLU A 455 29.93 11.86 21.46
C GLU A 455 29.89 10.33 21.45
N GLU A 456 28.83 9.74 22.01
CA GLU A 456 28.70 8.28 22.03
C GLU A 456 28.43 7.70 20.63
N LEU A 457 27.68 8.41 19.78
CA LEU A 457 27.46 8.07 18.37
C LEU A 457 28.74 8.25 17.54
N GLU A 458 29.49 9.32 17.76
CA GLU A 458 30.80 9.58 17.15
C GLU A 458 31.80 8.47 17.46
N ASN A 459 31.85 8.05 18.72
CA ASN A 459 32.65 6.93 19.17
C ASN A 459 32.22 5.62 18.51
N LEU A 460 30.90 5.36 18.38
CA LEU A 460 30.38 4.16 17.71
C LEU A 460 30.82 4.12 16.25
N GLN A 461 30.76 5.26 15.56
CA GLN A 461 31.27 5.42 14.19
C GLN A 461 32.79 5.28 14.10
N SER A 462 33.56 5.80 15.07
CA SER A 462 35.01 5.63 15.12
C SER A 462 35.40 4.17 15.31
N ILE A 463 34.64 3.41 16.10
CA ILE A 463 34.87 1.97 16.27
C ILE A 463 34.51 1.21 14.99
N VAL A 464 33.43 1.60 14.31
CA VAL A 464 33.07 1.14 12.97
C VAL A 464 34.19 1.37 11.95
N GLN A 465 34.95 2.47 12.06
CA GLN A 465 36.12 2.71 11.20
C GLN A 465 37.29 1.77 11.52
N GLN A 466 37.48 1.39 12.78
CA GLN A 466 38.55 0.46 13.21
C GLN A 466 38.28 -1.00 12.84
N VAL A 467 37.03 -1.31 12.48
CA VAL A 467 36.59 -2.58 11.90
C VAL A 467 37.07 -2.72 10.45
N GLN A 468 37.29 -1.61 9.74
CA GLN A 468 37.87 -1.60 8.39
C GLN A 468 39.40 -1.72 8.46
#